data_AF-A0A4R5K7W5-F1
#
_entry.id   AF-A0A4R5K7W5-F1
#
_cell.length_a   1.000
_cell.length_b   1.000
_cell.length_c   1.000
_cell.angle_alpha   90.00
_cell.angle_beta   90.00
_cell.angle_gamma   90.00
#
_symmetry.space_group_name_H-M   'P 1'
#
loop_
_entity.id
_entity.type
_entity.pdbx_description
1 polymer ?
#
loop_
_entity_poly.entity_id
_entity_poly.type
_entity_poly.pdbx_seq_one_letter_code
_entity_poly.pdbx_strand_id
1 'polypeptide(L)'
;MKRIASIKTAPDAVTLEKACPKDFVVVDDIGDFTYYPSESAMLEDLEYVDEAACVLDRDGNDCRLVLDRNRNLSLGPSFGPVEFSWLRRAWMNNQHRNLTAHRLQRFYPVSREALLSEMFETLSLERADQEDDGTAWVLDVGDTETHPNTLHDVDVLLAGADHLERATVRDPFGHLYRPVRHGTRRFLAPGSGWIYYVEISARDRRPRHLEAGAEGMVRG
;
A
#
# COMPACT_ATOMS: atom_id res chain seq x y z
N MET A 1 -13.97 -14.10 -66.74
CA MET A 1 -14.60 -13.72 -65.46
C MET A 1 -14.07 -14.61 -64.35
N LYS A 2 -13.80 -14.01 -63.18
CA LYS A 2 -13.48 -14.56 -61.84
C LYS A 2 -12.02 -15.02 -61.56
N ARG A 3 -11.31 -14.10 -60.88
CA ARG A 3 -10.13 -14.28 -60.01
C ARG A 3 -10.50 -15.05 -58.73
N ILE A 4 -9.49 -15.53 -58.00
CA ILE A 4 -9.29 -15.62 -56.52
C ILE A 4 -8.23 -16.74 -56.31
N ALA A 5 -7.21 -16.68 -55.45
CA ALA A 5 -6.47 -15.64 -54.75
C ALA A 5 -5.19 -16.32 -54.22
N SER A 6 -4.07 -15.58 -54.15
CA SER A 6 -2.83 -16.02 -53.50
C SER A 6 -3.02 -16.19 -52.00
N ILE A 7 -2.56 -17.32 -51.46
CA ILE A 7 -2.36 -17.49 -50.02
C ILE A 7 -0.91 -17.10 -49.72
N LYS A 8 -0.75 -16.03 -48.93
CA LYS A 8 0.51 -15.58 -48.36
C LYS A 8 0.38 -15.72 -46.84
N THR A 9 1.17 -16.61 -46.26
CA THR A 9 1.32 -16.85 -44.80
C THR A 9 2.76 -17.33 -44.65
N ALA A 10 3.67 -16.77 -43.86
CA ALA A 10 3.58 -16.06 -42.59
C ALA A 10 4.55 -14.86 -42.52
N PRO A 11 4.47 -14.05 -41.45
CA PRO A 11 5.64 -13.92 -40.60
C PRO A 11 5.26 -14.26 -39.15
N ASP A 12 5.79 -15.39 -38.66
CA ASP A 12 5.86 -15.66 -37.23
C ASP A 12 7.06 -14.90 -36.66
N ALA A 13 6.76 -13.85 -35.91
CA ALA A 13 7.55 -13.37 -34.77
C ALA A 13 6.72 -12.28 -34.07
N VAL A 14 5.59 -12.69 -33.48
CA VAL A 14 5.04 -11.90 -32.37
C VAL A 14 5.97 -12.16 -31.19
N THR A 15 7.00 -11.33 -31.08
CA THR A 15 7.66 -11.07 -29.81
C THR A 15 6.53 -10.76 -28.84
N LEU A 16 6.28 -11.66 -27.89
CA LEU A 16 5.41 -11.38 -26.76
C LEU A 16 6.05 -10.18 -26.05
N GLU A 17 5.58 -8.98 -26.36
CA GLU A 17 5.82 -7.79 -25.56
C GLU A 17 5.27 -8.14 -24.17
N LYS A 18 6.17 -8.62 -23.32
CA LYS A 18 5.90 -8.86 -21.91
C LYS A 18 5.43 -7.50 -21.40
N ALA A 19 4.15 -7.39 -21.07
CA ALA A 19 3.56 -6.15 -20.58
C ALA A 19 4.50 -5.61 -19.49
N CYS A 20 5.05 -4.41 -19.71
CA CYS A 20 5.93 -3.82 -18.72
C CYS A 20 5.14 -3.74 -17.40
N PRO A 21 5.73 -4.17 -16.27
CA PRO A 21 5.08 -4.00 -14.97
C PRO A 21 4.63 -2.55 -14.84
N LYS A 22 3.38 -2.36 -14.39
CA LYS A 22 2.79 -1.02 -14.35
C LYS A 22 3.44 -0.16 -13.28
N ASP A 23 3.89 -0.77 -12.20
CA ASP A 23 4.44 -0.13 -11.02
C ASP A 23 5.56 -0.98 -10.42
N PHE A 24 6.38 -0.33 -9.60
CA PHE A 24 7.60 -0.90 -9.03
C PHE A 24 7.75 -0.50 -7.57
N VAL A 25 8.44 -1.34 -6.81
CA VAL A 25 8.92 -1.02 -5.46
C VAL A 25 10.43 -1.09 -5.45
N VAL A 26 11.09 0.00 -5.10
CA VAL A 26 12.55 0.05 -4.94
C VAL A 26 12.86 -0.18 -3.47
N VAL A 27 13.84 -1.04 -3.21
CA VAL A 27 14.47 -1.19 -1.90
C VAL A 27 15.86 -0.58 -2.00
N ASP A 28 16.13 0.45 -1.21
CA ASP A 28 17.44 1.11 -1.20
C ASP A 28 18.49 0.33 -0.38
N ASP A 29 19.70 0.88 -0.29
CA ASP A 29 20.82 0.26 0.42
C ASP A 29 20.66 0.24 1.95
N ILE A 30 19.83 1.12 2.53
CA ILE A 30 19.49 1.16 3.95
C ILE A 30 18.24 0.32 4.30
N GLY A 31 17.60 -0.25 3.28
CA GLY A 31 16.46 -1.15 3.37
C GLY A 31 15.10 -0.45 3.48
N ASP A 32 15.00 0.81 3.04
CA ASP A 32 13.75 1.54 2.92
C ASP A 32 13.06 1.20 1.58
N PHE A 33 11.73 1.25 1.57
CA PHE A 33 10.90 0.81 0.45
C PHE A 33 10.15 1.99 -0.14
N THR A 34 10.32 2.24 -1.44
CA THR A 34 9.67 3.34 -2.15
C THR A 34 8.84 2.81 -3.32
N TYR A 35 7.60 3.30 -3.47
CA TYR A 35 6.70 2.89 -4.54
C TYR A 35 6.67 3.88 -5.70
N TYR A 36 6.79 3.37 -6.92
CA TYR A 36 6.73 4.11 -8.17
C TYR A 36 5.59 3.58 -9.06
N PRO A 37 4.75 4.45 -9.66
CA PRO A 37 3.53 4.02 -10.35
C PRO A 37 3.80 3.69 -11.83
N SER A 38 5.07 3.75 -12.25
CA SER A 38 5.57 3.56 -13.60
C SER A 38 7.10 3.48 -13.57
N GLU A 39 7.67 2.83 -14.58
CA GLU A 39 9.12 2.80 -14.81
C GLU A 39 9.68 4.21 -14.99
N SER A 40 8.98 5.08 -15.72
CA SER A 40 9.42 6.45 -15.98
C SER A 40 9.55 7.27 -14.70
N ALA A 41 8.55 7.22 -13.82
CA ALA A 41 8.61 7.95 -12.55
C ALA A 41 9.75 7.46 -11.65
N MET A 42 10.07 6.17 -11.71
CA MET A 42 11.21 5.59 -10.99
C MET A 42 12.54 6.09 -11.57
N LEU A 43 12.71 6.04 -12.90
CA LEU A 43 13.95 6.47 -13.55
C LEU A 43 14.16 7.99 -13.52
N GLU A 44 13.11 8.78 -13.31
CA GLU A 44 13.20 10.23 -13.08
C GLU A 44 13.68 10.58 -11.67
N ASP A 45 13.44 9.72 -10.68
CA ASP A 45 13.79 9.94 -9.27
C ASP A 45 15.18 9.39 -8.90
N LEU A 46 15.65 8.34 -9.59
CA LEU A 46 16.92 7.67 -9.31
C LEU A 46 18.08 8.25 -10.15
N GLU A 47 19.25 8.46 -9.55
CA GLU A 47 20.42 9.00 -10.26
C GLU A 47 21.43 7.90 -10.66
N TYR A 48 21.63 6.90 -9.81
CA TYR A 48 22.65 5.85 -9.98
C TYR A 48 22.10 4.43 -9.92
N VAL A 49 22.84 3.50 -10.52
CA VAL A 49 22.48 2.06 -10.57
C VAL A 49 22.55 1.39 -9.19
N ASP A 50 23.36 1.93 -8.28
CA ASP A 50 23.63 1.39 -6.94
C ASP A 50 22.75 2.00 -5.84
N GLU A 51 21.85 2.93 -6.17
CA GLU A 51 20.84 3.44 -5.25
C GLU A 51 19.80 2.38 -4.87
N ALA A 52 19.53 1.43 -5.77
CA ALA A 52 18.62 0.33 -5.53
C ALA A 52 19.39 -0.94 -5.16
N ALA A 53 19.21 -1.41 -3.92
CA ALA A 53 19.60 -2.77 -3.55
C ALA A 53 18.75 -3.82 -4.28
N CYS A 54 17.49 -3.49 -4.58
CA CYS A 54 16.57 -4.32 -5.34
C CYS A 54 15.45 -3.47 -5.97
N VAL A 55 15.02 -3.79 -7.20
CA VAL A 55 13.80 -3.22 -7.80
C VAL A 55 12.80 -4.34 -8.03
N LEU A 56 11.65 -4.27 -7.38
CA LEU A 56 10.63 -5.31 -7.43
C LEU A 56 9.52 -4.95 -8.41
N ASP A 57 9.18 -5.89 -9.29
CA ASP A 57 7.90 -5.88 -10.01
C ASP A 57 6.76 -6.51 -9.17
N ARG A 58 5.52 -6.42 -9.66
CA ARG A 58 4.33 -7.01 -9.01
C ARG A 58 4.39 -8.53 -8.86
N ASP A 59 5.15 -9.21 -9.70
CA ASP A 59 5.39 -10.65 -9.60
C ASP A 59 6.48 -10.95 -8.56
N GLY A 60 7.12 -9.94 -7.97
CA GLY A 60 8.19 -10.04 -7.00
C GLY A 60 9.51 -10.47 -7.60
N ASN A 61 9.72 -10.18 -8.88
CA ASN A 61 11.02 -10.37 -9.51
C ASN A 61 11.90 -9.15 -9.31
N ASP A 62 13.20 -9.41 -9.10
CA ASP A 62 14.24 -8.39 -9.05
C ASP A 62 14.56 -7.91 -10.46
N CYS A 63 14.45 -6.62 -10.70
CA CYS A 63 14.85 -5.93 -11.91
C CYS A 63 16.10 -5.11 -11.57
N ARG A 64 17.08 -5.07 -12.49
CA ARG A 64 18.32 -4.33 -12.26
C ARG A 64 18.31 -3.02 -12.99
N LEU A 65 18.73 -1.96 -12.32
CA LEU A 65 19.08 -0.72 -12.99
C LEU A 65 20.38 -0.91 -13.78
N VAL A 66 20.39 -0.42 -15.00
CA VAL A 66 21.55 -0.47 -15.90
C VAL A 66 21.71 0.85 -16.62
N LEU A 67 22.93 1.14 -17.05
CA LEU A 67 23.17 2.23 -17.98
C LEU A 67 23.00 1.72 -19.42
N ASP A 68 22.17 2.42 -20.18
CA ASP A 68 22.01 2.17 -21.60
C ASP A 68 23.28 2.58 -22.39
N ARG A 69 23.24 2.43 -23.72
CA ARG A 69 24.37 2.80 -24.59
C ARG A 69 24.70 4.29 -24.56
N ASN A 70 23.76 5.13 -24.18
CA ASN A 70 23.89 6.58 -24.06
C ASN A 70 24.26 7.02 -22.65
N ARG A 71 24.49 6.08 -21.72
CA ARG A 71 24.73 6.31 -20.29
C ARG A 71 23.53 6.91 -19.54
N ASN A 72 22.32 6.66 -20.04
CA ASN A 72 21.10 6.96 -19.31
C ASN A 72 20.72 5.76 -18.45
N LEU A 73 20.15 6.04 -17.28
CA LEU A 73 19.58 5.00 -16.43
C LEU A 73 18.38 4.35 -17.14
N SER A 74 18.31 3.02 -17.07
CA SER A 74 17.21 2.24 -17.63
C SER A 74 16.97 0.98 -16.81
N LEU A 75 15.75 0.42 -16.90
CA LEU A 75 15.43 -0.84 -16.26
C LEU A 75 15.89 -2.01 -17.15
N GLY A 76 16.83 -2.78 -16.63
CA GLY A 76 17.31 -4.01 -17.24
C GLY A 76 16.31 -5.16 -17.11
N PRO A 77 16.61 -6.32 -17.74
CA PRO A 77 15.75 -7.48 -17.64
C PRO A 77 15.66 -7.97 -16.19
N SER A 78 14.50 -8.55 -15.86
CA SER A 78 14.29 -9.24 -14.60
C SER A 78 15.30 -10.37 -14.40
N PHE A 79 15.93 -10.41 -13.23
CA PHE A 79 16.91 -11.40 -12.80
C PHE A 79 16.28 -12.63 -12.12
N GLY A 80 14.96 -12.60 -11.89
CA GLY A 80 14.20 -13.68 -11.28
C GLY A 80 13.60 -13.30 -9.92
N PRO A 81 12.91 -14.23 -9.27
CA PRO A 81 12.18 -13.96 -8.03
C PRO A 81 13.13 -13.64 -6.87
N VAL A 82 12.76 -12.63 -6.08
CA VAL A 82 13.45 -12.34 -4.82
C VAL A 82 13.17 -13.43 -3.80
N GLU A 83 14.16 -13.71 -2.95
CA GLU A 83 14.01 -14.68 -1.87
C GLU A 83 12.97 -14.19 -0.85
N PHE A 84 11.92 -15.00 -0.66
CA PHE A 84 10.75 -14.60 0.12
C PHE A 84 11.11 -14.29 1.58
N SER A 85 11.94 -15.10 2.24
CA SER A 85 12.29 -14.92 3.65
C SER A 85 13.05 -13.61 3.89
N TRP A 86 13.93 -13.25 2.97
CA TRP A 86 14.65 -11.98 2.94
C TRP A 86 13.67 -10.82 2.77
N LEU A 87 12.83 -10.84 1.72
CA LEU A 87 11.89 -9.76 1.43
C LEU A 87 10.95 -9.54 2.61
N ARG A 88 10.41 -10.64 3.13
CA ARG A 88 9.56 -10.71 4.30
C ARG A 88 10.21 -10.05 5.53
N ARG A 89 11.49 -10.35 5.79
CA ARG A 89 12.24 -9.78 6.91
C ARG A 89 12.59 -8.30 6.68
N ALA A 90 12.98 -7.93 5.47
CA ALA A 90 13.31 -6.57 5.09
C ALA A 90 12.10 -5.65 5.27
N TRP A 91 10.94 -6.06 4.72
CA TRP A 91 9.68 -5.33 4.86
C TRP A 91 9.29 -5.13 6.32
N MET A 92 9.32 -6.19 7.14
CA MET A 92 9.03 -6.10 8.56
C MET A 92 9.96 -5.12 9.29
N ASN A 93 11.26 -5.20 9.01
CA ASN A 93 12.23 -4.33 9.66
C ASN A 93 11.98 -2.87 9.28
N ASN A 94 11.66 -2.60 8.02
CA ASN A 94 11.34 -1.25 7.56
C ASN A 94 10.09 -0.70 8.26
N GLN A 95 8.97 -1.45 8.27
CA GLN A 95 7.75 -1.03 8.97
C GLN A 95 7.97 -0.75 10.46
N HIS A 96 8.80 -1.55 11.15
CA HIS A 96 9.12 -1.32 12.56
C HIS A 96 10.06 -0.13 12.80
N ARG A 97 11.02 0.10 11.90
CA ARG A 97 11.99 1.21 12.02
C ARG A 97 11.36 2.56 11.71
N ASN A 98 10.49 2.62 10.70
CA ASN A 98 9.94 3.84 10.15
C ASN A 98 8.41 3.88 10.29
N LEU A 99 7.90 3.79 11.52
CA LEU A 99 6.46 3.81 11.78
C LEU A 99 5.74 5.08 11.28
N THR A 100 6.46 6.21 11.15
CA THR A 100 5.91 7.45 10.60
C THR A 100 5.79 7.42 9.08
N ALA A 101 6.64 6.65 8.39
CA ALA A 101 6.53 6.42 6.95
C ALA A 101 5.53 5.31 6.65
N HIS A 102 5.48 4.29 7.52
CA HIS A 102 4.58 3.15 7.41
C HIS A 102 3.48 3.19 8.46
N ARG A 103 2.46 4.00 8.19
CA ARG A 103 1.39 4.29 9.15
C ARG A 103 0.30 3.23 9.10
N LEU A 104 0.18 2.49 8.00
CA LEU A 104 -0.76 1.37 7.84
C LEU A 104 -0.10 0.08 8.34
N GLN A 105 -0.54 -0.39 9.50
CA GLN A 105 -0.03 -1.60 10.16
C GLN A 105 -0.98 -2.76 9.87
N ARG A 106 -0.75 -3.43 8.74
CA ARG A 106 -1.53 -4.57 8.26
C ARG A 106 -1.21 -5.88 8.99
N PHE A 107 -2.13 -6.84 8.86
CA PHE A 107 -1.92 -8.22 9.25
C PHE A 107 -0.77 -8.83 8.47
N TYR A 108 -0.26 -9.92 9.02
CA TYR A 108 0.95 -10.49 8.54
C TYR A 108 0.71 -11.48 7.39
N PRO A 109 1.26 -11.27 6.18
CA PRO A 109 1.02 -12.13 5.04
C PRO A 109 1.79 -13.45 5.20
N VAL A 110 1.09 -14.57 4.95
CA VAL A 110 1.66 -15.92 5.09
C VAL A 110 2.27 -16.48 3.81
N SER A 111 1.97 -15.87 2.65
CA SER A 111 2.51 -16.26 1.35
C SER A 111 3.25 -15.11 0.67
N ARG A 112 4.03 -15.45 -0.36
CA ARG A 112 4.75 -14.46 -1.16
C ARG A 112 3.81 -13.53 -1.90
N GLU A 113 2.76 -14.07 -2.51
CA GLU A 113 1.78 -13.32 -3.28
C GLU A 113 1.02 -12.35 -2.37
N ALA A 114 0.63 -12.80 -1.17
CA ALA A 114 0.00 -11.94 -0.18
C ALA A 114 0.94 -10.81 0.27
N LEU A 115 2.22 -11.11 0.52
CA LEU A 115 3.20 -10.10 0.89
C LEU A 115 3.39 -9.04 -0.19
N LEU A 116 3.51 -9.46 -1.44
CA LEU A 116 3.68 -8.54 -2.56
C LEU A 116 2.42 -7.68 -2.75
N SER A 117 1.22 -8.28 -2.74
CA SER A 117 -0.03 -7.53 -2.84
C SER A 117 -0.13 -6.48 -1.75
N GLU A 118 0.03 -6.88 -0.49
CA GLU A 118 -0.07 -5.98 0.66
C GLU A 118 0.99 -4.89 0.65
N MET A 119 2.23 -5.20 0.28
CA MET A 119 3.31 -4.23 0.21
C MET A 119 3.02 -3.17 -0.85
N PHE A 120 2.67 -3.57 -2.07
CA PHE A 120 2.36 -2.62 -3.14
C PHE A 120 1.12 -1.78 -2.81
N GLU A 121 0.07 -2.39 -2.26
CA GLU A 121 -1.13 -1.67 -1.83
C GLU A 121 -0.79 -0.66 -0.73
N THR A 122 -0.10 -1.08 0.33
CA THR A 122 0.29 -0.23 1.46
C THR A 122 1.11 0.97 0.98
N LEU A 123 2.16 0.72 0.20
CA LEU A 123 3.02 1.80 -0.29
C LEU A 123 2.29 2.72 -1.28
N SER A 124 1.37 2.18 -2.09
CA SER A 124 0.55 3.01 -2.98
C SER A 124 -0.36 3.96 -2.21
N LEU A 125 -1.00 3.48 -1.14
CA LEU A 125 -1.84 4.29 -0.27
C LEU A 125 -1.05 5.34 0.52
N GLU A 126 0.12 4.95 1.03
CA GLU A 126 1.00 5.84 1.81
C GLU A 126 1.65 6.91 0.95
N ARG A 127 1.86 6.64 -0.35
CA ARG A 127 2.28 7.67 -1.31
C ARG A 127 1.12 8.57 -1.72
N ALA A 128 -0.07 8.00 -1.97
CA ALA A 128 -1.28 8.74 -2.28
C ALA A 128 -1.85 9.53 -1.08
N ASP A 129 -1.12 9.58 0.04
CA ASP A 129 -1.43 10.43 1.20
C ASP A 129 -1.63 11.90 0.82
N GLN A 130 -1.13 12.35 -0.34
CA GLN A 130 -1.23 13.75 -0.81
C GLN A 130 -1.91 13.94 -2.17
N GLU A 131 -2.24 12.88 -2.90
CA GLU A 131 -2.78 12.96 -4.26
C GLU A 131 -4.13 12.21 -4.36
N ASP A 132 -5.17 12.90 -4.84
CA ASP A 132 -6.50 12.31 -5.06
C ASP A 132 -6.47 11.38 -6.28
N ASP A 133 -6.46 10.07 -6.03
CA ASP A 133 -6.51 9.05 -7.08
C ASP A 133 -7.95 8.66 -7.50
N GLY A 134 -8.97 9.30 -6.91
CA GLY A 134 -10.38 9.03 -7.15
C GLY A 134 -10.94 7.82 -6.41
N THR A 135 -10.17 7.18 -5.52
CA THR A 135 -10.61 6.03 -4.72
C THR A 135 -10.84 6.44 -3.26
N ALA A 136 -12.11 6.49 -2.87
CA ALA A 136 -12.48 7.05 -1.58
C ALA A 136 -12.21 6.08 -0.42
N TRP A 137 -11.53 6.60 0.60
CA TRP A 137 -11.48 6.01 1.93
C TRP A 137 -12.88 6.09 2.57
N VAL A 138 -13.13 5.25 3.58
CA VAL A 138 -14.35 5.34 4.38
C VAL A 138 -13.97 5.50 5.84
N LEU A 139 -14.38 6.61 6.45
CA LEU A 139 -14.20 6.88 7.87
C LEU A 139 -15.56 6.88 8.56
N ASP A 140 -15.75 5.95 9.49
CA ASP A 140 -16.92 5.85 10.38
C ASP A 140 -16.49 6.29 11.79
N VAL A 141 -17.08 7.38 12.29
CA VAL A 141 -16.90 7.86 13.66
C VAL A 141 -18.24 7.83 14.38
N GLY A 142 -18.50 6.75 15.12
CA GLY A 142 -19.70 6.64 15.94
C GLY A 142 -21.00 6.83 15.16
N ASP A 143 -21.14 6.11 14.04
CA ASP A 143 -22.32 6.07 13.16
C ASP A 143 -22.42 7.25 12.16
N THR A 144 -21.39 8.10 12.09
CA THR A 144 -21.25 9.09 11.01
C THR A 144 -20.21 8.61 10.01
N GLU A 145 -20.66 8.24 8.81
CA GLU A 145 -19.78 7.84 7.71
C GLU A 145 -19.38 9.06 6.87
N THR A 146 -18.09 9.13 6.54
CA THR A 146 -17.48 10.15 5.68
C THR A 146 -16.57 9.47 4.65
N HIS A 147 -16.35 10.14 3.52
CA HIS A 147 -15.58 9.62 2.40
C HIS A 147 -14.39 10.53 2.06
N PRO A 148 -13.33 10.53 2.88
CA PRO A 148 -12.10 11.25 2.57
C PRO A 148 -11.42 10.68 1.31
N ASN A 149 -10.70 11.53 0.58
CA ASN A 149 -10.02 11.11 -0.66
C ASN A 149 -8.62 10.57 -0.37
N THR A 150 -7.95 11.10 0.66
CA THR A 150 -6.59 10.70 1.02
C THR A 150 -6.50 10.25 2.48
N LEU A 151 -5.40 9.58 2.82
CA LEU A 151 -5.08 9.25 4.21
C LEU A 151 -4.83 10.53 5.04
N HIS A 152 -4.33 11.60 4.42
CA HIS A 152 -4.19 12.90 5.07
C HIS A 152 -5.54 13.53 5.43
N ASP A 153 -6.54 13.42 4.56
CA ASP A 153 -7.90 13.89 4.86
C ASP A 153 -8.50 13.12 6.06
N VAL A 154 -8.24 11.80 6.13
CA VAL A 154 -8.61 11.00 7.31
C VAL A 154 -7.96 11.57 8.56
N ASP A 155 -6.67 11.93 8.51
CA ASP A 155 -5.97 12.52 9.66
C ASP A 155 -6.57 13.85 10.09
N VAL A 156 -6.87 14.73 9.14
CA VAL A 156 -7.45 16.04 9.43
C VAL A 156 -8.80 15.86 10.15
N LEU A 157 -9.62 14.91 9.69
CA LEU A 157 -10.90 14.59 10.33
C LEU A 157 -10.72 13.98 11.73
N LEU A 158 -9.68 13.18 11.94
CA LEU A 158 -9.38 12.52 13.21
C LEU A 158 -8.55 13.36 14.20
N ALA A 159 -7.92 14.45 13.75
CA ALA A 159 -7.05 15.29 14.57
C ALA A 159 -7.79 15.86 15.79
N GLY A 160 -9.05 16.27 15.60
CA GLY A 160 -9.91 16.80 16.66
C GLY A 160 -10.70 15.76 17.44
N ALA A 161 -10.59 14.47 17.11
CA ALA A 161 -11.36 13.42 17.77
C ALA A 161 -10.73 13.06 19.14
N ASP A 162 -11.53 13.12 20.19
CA ASP A 162 -11.14 12.73 21.55
C ASP A 162 -11.16 11.20 21.75
N HIS A 163 -12.02 10.50 21.00
CA HIS A 163 -12.32 9.07 21.16
C HIS A 163 -12.03 8.26 19.89
N LEU A 164 -10.74 8.12 19.53
CA LEU A 164 -10.32 7.35 18.35
C LEU A 164 -10.71 5.88 18.42
N GLU A 165 -10.91 5.31 19.62
CA GLU A 165 -11.34 3.93 19.80
C GLU A 165 -12.73 3.62 19.23
N ARG A 166 -13.51 4.66 18.93
CA ARG A 166 -14.83 4.56 18.28
C ARG A 166 -14.78 4.73 16.77
N ALA A 167 -13.64 5.15 16.23
CA ALA A 167 -13.45 5.36 14.81
C ALA A 167 -13.00 4.05 14.13
N THR A 168 -13.47 3.84 12.91
CA THR A 168 -12.96 2.82 12.00
C THR A 168 -12.71 3.43 10.64
N VAL A 169 -11.58 3.06 10.04
CA VAL A 169 -11.17 3.54 8.72
C VAL A 169 -11.10 2.34 7.79
N ARG A 170 -11.68 2.43 6.60
CA ARG A 170 -11.55 1.43 5.56
C ARG A 170 -10.82 2.03 4.37
N ASP A 171 -9.78 1.33 3.91
CA ASP A 171 -9.03 1.76 2.73
C ASP A 171 -9.73 1.36 1.41
N PRO A 172 -9.29 1.91 0.27
CA PRO A 172 -9.77 1.54 -1.06
C PRO A 172 -9.70 0.05 -1.41
N PHE A 173 -8.78 -0.70 -0.81
CA PHE A 173 -8.61 -2.14 -1.02
C PHE A 173 -9.52 -2.97 -0.09
N GLY A 174 -10.26 -2.33 0.80
CA GLY A 174 -11.24 -2.95 1.69
C GLY A 174 -10.71 -3.36 3.06
N HIS A 175 -9.45 -3.05 3.39
CA HIS A 175 -8.89 -3.33 4.71
C HIS A 175 -9.47 -2.36 5.74
N LEU A 176 -9.71 -2.88 6.94
CA LEU A 176 -10.33 -2.13 8.04
C LEU A 176 -9.30 -1.86 9.13
N TYR A 177 -9.24 -0.62 9.59
CA TYR A 177 -8.27 -0.16 10.56
C TYR A 177 -8.93 0.50 11.76
N ARG A 178 -8.25 0.36 12.90
CA ARG A 178 -8.47 1.19 14.08
C ARG A 178 -7.36 2.25 14.16
N PRO A 179 -7.70 3.55 14.18
CA PRO A 179 -6.71 4.60 14.39
C PRO A 179 -6.21 4.57 15.83
N VAL A 180 -4.91 4.73 16.01
CA VAL A 180 -4.23 4.79 17.30
C VAL A 180 -3.36 6.03 17.34
N ARG A 181 -3.53 6.85 18.38
CA ARG A 181 -2.71 8.06 18.58
C ARG A 181 -1.40 7.69 19.25
N HIS A 182 -0.30 7.91 18.57
CA HIS A 182 1.03 7.80 19.15
C HIS A 182 1.44 9.15 19.76
N GLY A 183 1.27 9.30 21.07
CA GLY A 183 1.73 10.48 21.81
C GLY A 183 3.23 10.38 22.10
N THR A 184 4.05 11.25 21.50
CA THR A 184 5.51 11.20 21.71
C THR A 184 5.97 11.72 23.07
N ARG A 185 5.15 12.47 23.84
CA ARG A 185 5.44 12.86 25.25
C ARG A 185 4.17 13.11 26.08
N ARG A 186 4.20 12.73 27.37
CA ARG A 186 3.11 12.89 28.37
C ARG A 186 2.65 14.33 28.65
N PHE A 187 3.26 15.35 28.06
CA PHE A 187 3.01 16.78 28.35
C PHE A 187 2.48 17.58 27.17
N LEU A 188 2.18 16.95 26.04
CA LEU A 188 1.60 17.65 24.89
C LEU A 188 0.07 17.77 25.05
N ALA A 189 -0.51 18.79 24.41
CA ALA A 189 -1.94 19.07 24.47
C ALA A 189 -2.79 17.87 23.98
N PRO A 190 -4.05 17.72 24.45
CA PRO A 190 -5.00 16.79 23.84
C PRO A 190 -5.04 17.01 22.31
N GLY A 191 -4.96 15.92 21.53
CA GLY A 191 -4.86 15.99 20.06
C GLY A 191 -3.44 16.04 19.48
N SER A 192 -2.41 16.16 20.31
CA SER A 192 -1.02 16.10 19.86
C SER A 192 -0.51 14.68 19.64
N GLY A 193 0.40 14.53 18.67
CA GLY A 193 0.93 13.25 18.23
C GLY A 193 0.52 12.94 16.80
N TRP A 194 0.95 11.80 16.29
CA TRP A 194 0.60 11.33 14.95
C TRP A 194 -0.25 10.06 15.08
N ILE A 195 -1.06 9.78 14.06
CA ILE A 195 -1.98 8.64 14.05
C ILE A 195 -1.38 7.54 13.18
N TYR A 196 -1.39 6.31 13.69
CA TYR A 196 -1.17 5.11 12.90
C TYR A 196 -2.42 4.24 12.91
N TYR A 197 -2.52 3.34 11.94
CA TYR A 197 -3.72 2.59 11.62
C TYR A 197 -3.44 1.12 11.76
N VAL A 198 -4.00 0.47 12.78
CA VAL A 198 -3.81 -0.96 13.02
C VAL A 198 -4.95 -1.73 12.38
N GLU A 199 -4.64 -2.68 11.51
CA GLU A 199 -5.65 -3.50 10.87
C GLU A 199 -6.40 -4.34 11.91
N ILE A 200 -7.72 -4.41 11.73
CA ILE A 200 -8.64 -5.16 12.57
C ILE A 200 -9.46 -6.11 11.71
N SER A 201 -9.85 -7.25 12.28
CA SER A 201 -10.74 -8.16 11.58
C SER A 201 -12.15 -7.55 11.50
N ALA A 202 -12.87 -7.79 10.41
CA ALA A 202 -14.27 -7.34 10.28
C ALA A 202 -15.18 -7.86 11.42
N ARG A 203 -14.79 -8.96 12.07
CA ARG A 203 -15.46 -9.52 13.26
C ARG A 203 -15.26 -8.70 14.53
N ASP A 204 -14.22 -7.88 14.59
CA ASP A 204 -13.91 -7.01 15.74
C ASP A 204 -14.70 -5.70 15.71
N ARG A 205 -15.51 -5.47 14.66
CA ARG A 205 -16.55 -4.44 14.66
C ARG A 205 -17.60 -4.87 15.67
N ARG A 206 -17.45 -4.48 16.94
CA ARG A 206 -18.46 -4.73 17.98
C ARG A 206 -19.81 -4.22 17.48
N PRO A 207 -20.82 -5.08 17.26
CA PRO A 207 -22.16 -4.60 17.00
C PRO A 207 -22.73 -4.10 18.32
N ARG A 208 -22.94 -2.78 18.44
CA ARG A 208 -23.72 -2.22 19.55
C ARG A 208 -25.20 -2.36 19.25
N HIS A 209 -25.71 -3.58 19.38
CA HIS A 209 -27.14 -3.87 19.48
C HIS A 209 -27.34 -5.08 20.39
N LEU A 210 -27.03 -4.93 21.69
CA LEU A 210 -27.47 -5.84 22.76
C LEU A 210 -27.14 -5.28 24.16
N GLU A 211 -27.43 -4.01 24.42
CA GLU A 211 -27.57 -3.48 25.79
C GLU A 211 -28.79 -2.55 25.86
N ALA A 212 -29.96 -3.12 25.66
CA ALA A 212 -31.22 -2.52 26.05
C ALA A 212 -32.22 -3.65 26.32
N GLY A 213 -32.34 -4.07 27.58
CA GLY A 213 -33.39 -5.02 27.97
C GLY A 213 -33.04 -5.97 29.11
N ALA A 214 -32.56 -5.47 30.24
CA ALA A 214 -32.58 -6.23 31.48
C ALA A 214 -32.71 -5.33 32.73
N GLU A 215 -33.58 -4.32 32.66
CA GLU A 215 -34.10 -3.68 33.88
C GLU A 215 -35.61 -3.53 33.74
N GLY A 216 -36.35 -4.09 34.70
CA GLY A 216 -37.77 -3.80 34.88
C GLY A 216 -38.73 -4.99 34.82
N MET A 217 -38.51 -6.03 35.64
CA MET A 217 -39.65 -6.87 36.07
C MET A 217 -39.44 -7.42 37.49
N VAL A 218 -39.74 -6.58 38.48
CA VAL A 218 -40.14 -7.05 39.82
C VAL A 218 -41.49 -6.39 40.12
N ARG A 219 -42.56 -7.15 39.93
CA ARG A 219 -43.90 -6.78 40.40
C ARG A 219 -44.06 -7.28 41.84
N GLY A 220 -44.31 -6.35 42.75
CA GLY A 220 -45.13 -6.57 43.94
C GLY A 220 -46.57 -6.17 43.64
#